data_AF-A0A529JX27-F1
#
_entry.id   AF-A0A529JX27-F1
#
_cell.length_a   1.000
_cell.length_b   1.000
_cell.length_c   1.000
_cell.angle_alpha   90.00
_cell.angle_beta   90.00
_cell.angle_gamma   90.00
#
_symmetry.space_group_name_H-M   'P 1'
#
loop_
_entity.id
_entity.type
_entity.pdbx_description
1 polymer ?
#
loop_
_entity_poly.entity_id
_entity_poly.type
_entity_poly.pdbx_seq_one_letter_code
_entity_poly.pdbx_strand_id
1 'polypeptide(L)'
;PGGIEANANATLLFSLVAAVIYAFIIDMPPTLARSAVKTLAVAMLAVLATLQGGPWLLVAALALSTVGDAFLSRDGEKAFLGGLASFLVAHGLYIALFLRSGGGIGLLSAEPWRAAIALAMAVFALAMLFALWRRVGPALRLPVSVYIAAILAMTISALTLSN
;
A
#
# COMPACT_ATOMS: atom_id res chain seq x y z
N PRO A 1 -10.96 -32.53 1.25
CA PRO A 1 -12.03 -32.19 0.30
C PRO A 1 -11.70 -30.87 -0.42
N GLY A 2 -10.95 -30.99 -1.52
CA GLY A 2 -10.47 -29.87 -2.33
C GLY A 2 -11.26 -29.78 -3.63
N GLY A 3 -12.37 -29.03 -3.59
CA GLY A 3 -13.18 -28.71 -4.76
C GLY A 3 -12.94 -27.27 -5.21
N ILE A 4 -13.03 -27.05 -6.52
CA ILE A 4 -12.88 -25.77 -7.23
C ILE A 4 -14.01 -24.76 -6.88
N GLU A 5 -14.91 -25.13 -5.95
CA GLU A 5 -16.10 -24.36 -5.54
C GLU A 5 -15.85 -23.33 -4.43
N ALA A 6 -14.61 -23.22 -3.92
CA ALA A 6 -14.29 -22.24 -2.89
C ALA A 6 -14.12 -20.85 -3.51
N ASN A 7 -15.14 -19.99 -3.36
CA ASN A 7 -15.19 -18.58 -3.76
C ASN A 7 -13.87 -17.81 -3.55
N ALA A 8 -13.07 -18.17 -2.53
CA ALA A 8 -11.76 -17.59 -2.24
C ALA A 8 -10.72 -17.76 -3.38
N ASN A 9 -10.70 -18.91 -4.07
CA ASN A 9 -9.77 -19.14 -5.17
C ASN A 9 -10.17 -18.36 -6.42
N ALA A 10 -11.48 -18.19 -6.65
CA ALA A 10 -12.00 -17.34 -7.71
C ALA A 10 -11.62 -15.87 -7.45
N THR A 11 -11.75 -15.38 -6.20
CA THR A 11 -11.36 -14.01 -5.84
C THR A 11 -9.85 -13.79 -6.00
N LEU A 12 -9.00 -14.77 -5.65
CA LEU A 12 -7.55 -14.68 -5.84
C LEU A 12 -7.16 -14.64 -7.32
N LEU A 13 -7.75 -15.52 -8.13
CA LEU A 13 -7.51 -15.55 -9.57
C LEU A 13 -8.00 -14.24 -10.21
N PHE A 14 -9.16 -13.73 -9.77
CA PHE A 14 -9.73 -12.48 -10.24
C PHE A 14 -8.87 -11.27 -9.84
N SER A 15 -8.33 -11.25 -8.63
CA SER A 15 -7.41 -10.22 -8.14
C SER A 15 -6.10 -10.23 -8.92
N LEU A 16 -5.57 -11.42 -9.20
CA LEU A 16 -4.35 -11.59 -10.00
C LEU A 16 -4.57 -11.15 -11.45
N VAL A 17 -5.70 -11.54 -12.05
CA VAL A 17 -6.08 -11.13 -13.41
C VAL A 17 -6.32 -9.62 -13.47
N ALA A 18 -6.97 -9.03 -12.46
CA ALA A 18 -7.16 -7.57 -12.36
C ALA A 18 -5.82 -6.83 -12.21
N ALA A 19 -4.88 -7.37 -11.43
CA ALA A 19 -3.53 -6.81 -11.30
C ALA A 19 -2.75 -6.87 -12.61
N VAL A 20 -2.86 -7.97 -13.36
CA VAL A 20 -2.25 -8.13 -14.68
C VAL A 20 -2.89 -7.19 -15.71
N ILE A 21 -4.22 -7.10 -15.75
CA ILE A 21 -4.96 -6.17 -16.62
C ILE A 21 -4.60 -4.71 -16.29
N TYR A 22 -4.50 -4.36 -15.00
CA TYR A 22 -4.10 -3.03 -14.58
C TYR A 22 -2.66 -2.71 -14.99
N ALA A 23 -1.76 -3.69 -14.94
CA ALA A 23 -0.39 -3.54 -15.44
C ALA A 23 -0.36 -3.25 -16.96
N PHE A 24 -1.31 -3.76 -17.73
CA PHE A 24 -1.49 -3.44 -19.15
C PHE A 24 -2.20 -2.11 -19.43
N ILE A 25 -2.89 -1.52 -18.44
CA ILE A 25 -3.62 -0.24 -18.56
C ILE A 25 -2.76 0.94 -18.03
N ILE A 26 -1.55 0.67 -17.55
CA ILE A 26 -0.67 1.69 -16.95
C ILE A 26 -0.27 2.80 -17.92
N ASP A 27 -0.35 2.54 -19.23
CA ASP A 27 -0.04 3.50 -20.30
C ASP A 27 -1.19 4.45 -20.65
N MET A 28 -2.34 4.39 -19.96
CA MET A 28 -3.40 5.38 -20.15
C MET A 28 -3.04 6.73 -19.50
N PRO A 29 -3.28 7.87 -20.18
CA PRO A 29 -2.90 9.19 -19.67
C PRO A 29 -3.60 9.47 -18.32
N PRO A 30 -2.86 9.97 -17.31
CA PRO A 30 -3.43 10.30 -16.01
C PRO A 30 -4.44 11.44 -16.17
N THR A 31 -5.74 11.12 -16.11
CA THR A 31 -6.79 12.13 -16.13
C THR A 31 -7.00 12.68 -14.72
N LEU A 32 -7.23 13.98 -14.59
CA LEU A 32 -7.54 14.64 -13.31
C LEU A 32 -8.75 13.99 -12.59
N ALA A 33 -9.70 13.45 -13.35
CA ALA A 33 -10.83 12.70 -12.83
C ALA A 33 -10.42 11.43 -12.07
N ARG A 34 -9.39 10.70 -12.53
CA ARG A 34 -8.89 9.49 -11.85
C ARG A 34 -8.27 9.83 -10.49
N SER A 35 -7.54 10.93 -10.43
CA SER A 35 -6.95 11.42 -9.18
C SER A 35 -8.03 11.89 -8.21
N ALA A 36 -9.01 12.66 -8.68
CA ALA A 36 -10.14 13.12 -7.86
C ALA A 36 -10.98 11.97 -7.28
N VAL A 37 -11.27 10.93 -8.08
CA VAL A 37 -12.00 9.73 -7.61
C VAL A 37 -11.18 8.98 -6.56
N LYS A 38 -9.85 8.86 -6.74
CA LYS A 38 -8.97 8.22 -5.76
C LYS A 38 -8.96 8.99 -4.44
N THR A 39 -8.75 10.31 -4.49
CA THR A 39 -8.78 11.17 -3.31
C THR A 39 -10.11 11.08 -2.57
N LEU A 40 -11.22 11.11 -3.31
CA LEU A 40 -12.56 11.02 -2.72
C LEU A 40 -12.79 9.66 -2.06
N ALA A 41 -12.38 8.57 -2.70
CA ALA A 41 -12.52 7.23 -2.13
C ALA A 41 -11.78 7.09 -0.80
N VAL A 42 -10.54 7.58 -0.72
CA VAL A 42 -9.74 7.55 0.51
C VAL A 42 -10.34 8.48 1.58
N ALA A 43 -10.84 9.66 1.19
CA ALA A 43 -11.54 10.57 2.09
C ALA A 43 -12.80 9.91 2.69
N MET A 44 -13.59 9.21 1.87
CA MET A 44 -14.78 8.50 2.35
C MET A 44 -14.42 7.36 3.30
N LEU A 45 -13.30 6.66 3.07
CA LEU A 45 -12.80 5.68 4.03
C LEU A 45 -12.40 6.32 5.36
N ALA A 46 -11.78 7.51 5.34
CA ALA A 46 -11.44 8.25 6.55
C ALA A 46 -12.71 8.60 7.35
N VAL A 47 -13.74 9.07 6.67
CA VAL A 47 -15.05 9.38 7.27
C VAL A 47 -15.68 8.11 7.83
N LEU A 48 -15.73 7.03 7.06
CA LEU A 48 -16.28 5.75 7.51
C LEU A 48 -15.57 5.23 8.76
N ALA A 49 -14.23 5.24 8.77
CA ALA A 49 -13.44 4.83 9.92
C ALA A 49 -13.77 5.68 11.16
N THR A 50 -14.00 6.98 10.99
CA THR A 50 -14.42 7.87 12.08
C THR A 50 -15.81 7.53 12.59
N LEU A 51 -16.78 7.34 11.68
CA LEU A 51 -18.17 7.02 12.04
C LEU A 51 -18.29 5.67 12.75
N GLN A 52 -17.45 4.70 12.39
CA GLN A 52 -17.41 3.38 13.01
C GLN A 52 -16.63 3.35 14.33
N GLY A 53 -16.18 4.50 14.84
CA GLY A 53 -15.37 4.56 16.06
C GLY A 53 -14.01 3.88 15.93
N GLY A 54 -13.46 3.84 14.71
CA GLY A 54 -12.20 3.19 14.40
C GLY A 54 -11.02 3.87 15.11
N PRO A 55 -9.86 3.18 15.19
CA PRO A 55 -8.68 3.71 15.87
C PRO A 55 -8.24 5.06 15.27
N TRP A 56 -7.91 6.03 16.11
CA TRP A 56 -7.50 7.36 15.65
C TRP A 56 -6.29 7.32 14.68
N LEU A 57 -5.39 6.34 14.86
CA LEU A 57 -4.25 6.10 13.96
C LEU A 57 -4.72 5.77 12.53
N LEU A 58 -5.79 5.00 12.38
CA LEU A 58 -6.38 4.66 11.09
C LEU A 58 -6.96 5.90 10.41
N VAL A 59 -7.72 6.69 11.17
CA VAL A 59 -8.31 7.94 10.67
C VAL A 59 -7.23 8.91 10.23
N ALA A 60 -6.19 9.09 11.05
CA ALA A 60 -5.06 9.96 10.73
C ALA A 60 -4.27 9.47 9.50
N ALA A 61 -4.04 8.15 9.37
CA ALA A 61 -3.38 7.57 8.20
C ALA A 61 -4.19 7.77 6.91
N LEU A 62 -5.52 7.60 6.97
CA LEU A 62 -6.41 7.82 5.82
C LEU A 62 -6.52 9.31 5.47
N ALA A 63 -6.56 10.21 6.47
CA ALA A 63 -6.55 11.64 6.24
C ALA A 63 -5.25 12.11 5.57
N LEU A 64 -4.09 11.63 6.03
CA LEU A 64 -2.81 11.89 5.38
C LEU A 64 -2.75 11.30 3.97
N SER A 65 -3.28 10.09 3.76
CA SER A 65 -3.35 9.49 2.42
C SER A 65 -4.22 10.34 1.47
N THR A 66 -5.32 10.91 1.97
CA THR A 66 -6.18 11.84 1.22
C THR A 66 -5.42 13.11 0.85
N VAL A 67 -4.69 13.70 1.81
CA VAL A 67 -3.84 14.87 1.57
C VAL A 67 -2.74 14.55 0.54
N GLY A 68 -2.15 13.36 0.63
CA GLY A 68 -1.17 12.85 -0.33
C GLY A 68 -1.70 12.80 -1.75
N ASP A 69 -2.88 12.20 -1.96
CA ASP A 69 -3.54 12.15 -3.27
C ASP A 69 -3.92 13.54 -3.78
N ALA A 70 -4.40 14.43 -2.89
CA ALA A 70 -4.70 15.81 -3.25
C ALA A 70 -3.45 16.57 -3.73
N PHE A 71 -2.30 16.38 -3.09
CA PHE A 71 -1.04 16.97 -3.52
C PHE A 71 -0.55 16.41 -4.87
N LEU A 72 -0.64 15.09 -5.07
CA LEU A 72 -0.26 14.44 -6.34
C LEU A 72 -1.17 14.84 -7.51
N SER A 73 -2.40 15.29 -7.24
CA SER A 73 -3.31 15.80 -8.27
C SER A 73 -2.92 17.15 -8.85
N ARG A 74 -2.02 17.89 -8.18
CA ARG A 74 -1.55 19.21 -8.63
C ARG A 74 -0.25 19.09 -9.38
N ASP A 75 -0.11 19.88 -10.44
CA ASP A 75 1.15 19.96 -11.17
C ASP A 75 2.24 20.65 -10.34
N GLY A 76 3.46 20.15 -10.47
CA GLY A 76 4.66 20.77 -9.91
C GLY A 76 5.41 19.91 -8.89
N GLU A 77 6.73 20.06 -8.89
CA GLU A 77 7.65 19.25 -8.10
C GLU A 77 7.41 19.37 -6.58
N LYS A 78 7.06 20.57 -6.09
CA LYS A 78 6.76 20.78 -4.67
C LYS A 78 5.50 20.03 -4.23
N ALA A 79 4.46 20.02 -5.07
CA ALA A 79 3.23 19.30 -4.78
C ALA A 79 3.49 17.79 -4.81
N PHE A 80 4.25 17.32 -5.79
CA PHE A 80 4.70 15.92 -5.85
C PHE A 80 5.46 15.48 -4.59
N LEU A 81 6.46 16.26 -4.16
CA LEU A 81 7.22 15.98 -2.94
C LEU A 81 6.37 16.07 -1.68
N GLY A 82 5.43 17.01 -1.61
CA GLY A 82 4.46 17.12 -0.52
C GLY A 82 3.56 15.89 -0.42
N GLY A 83 3.07 15.39 -1.57
CA GLY A 83 2.30 14.16 -1.64
C GLY A 83 3.10 12.95 -1.18
N LEU A 84 4.35 12.85 -1.65
CA LEU A 84 5.30 11.80 -1.27
C LEU A 84 5.62 11.85 0.24
N ALA A 85 5.82 13.02 0.83
CA ALA A 85 6.04 13.12 2.27
C ALA A 85 4.78 12.71 3.06
N SER A 86 3.60 13.16 2.62
CA SER A 86 2.33 12.88 3.30
C SER A 86 2.03 11.37 3.32
N PHE A 87 2.21 10.68 2.19
CA PHE A 87 2.08 9.24 2.12
C PHE A 87 3.09 8.51 2.98
N LEU A 88 4.34 8.97 3.05
CA LEU A 88 5.35 8.30 3.88
C LEU A 88 4.95 8.32 5.36
N VAL A 89 4.45 9.46 5.84
CA VAL A 89 3.92 9.58 7.22
C VAL A 89 2.70 8.68 7.41
N ALA A 90 1.79 8.62 6.43
CA ALA A 90 0.64 7.70 6.48
C ALA A 90 1.06 6.24 6.62
N HIS A 91 2.07 5.78 5.87
CA HIS A 91 2.63 4.42 6.01
C HIS A 91 3.18 4.17 7.41
N GLY A 92 3.87 5.16 8.00
CA GLY A 92 4.34 5.08 9.39
C GLY A 92 3.19 4.88 10.39
N LEU A 93 2.08 5.60 10.21
CA LEU A 93 0.88 5.43 11.04
C LEU A 93 0.21 4.07 10.85
N TYR A 94 0.15 3.56 9.61
CA TYR A 94 -0.35 2.21 9.33
C TYR A 94 0.53 1.14 9.99
N ILE A 95 1.86 1.27 9.92
CA ILE A 95 2.80 0.36 10.60
C ILE A 95 2.53 0.38 12.11
N ALA A 96 2.47 1.55 12.73
CA ALA A 96 2.21 1.67 14.16
C ALA A 96 0.86 1.07 14.56
N LEU A 97 -0.18 1.29 13.74
CA LEU A 97 -1.51 0.70 13.94
C LEU A 97 -1.46 -0.82 13.85
N PHE A 98 -0.90 -1.38 12.78
CA PHE A 98 -0.88 -2.82 12.56
C PHE A 98 -0.02 -3.55 13.59
N LEU A 99 1.12 -2.99 13.98
CA LEU A 99 1.95 -3.58 15.03
C LEU A 99 1.29 -3.52 16.41
N ARG A 100 0.48 -2.48 16.69
CA ARG A 100 -0.25 -2.36 17.97
C ARG A 100 -1.49 -3.25 18.02
N SER A 101 -2.15 -3.45 16.89
CA SER A 101 -3.38 -4.25 16.79
C SER A 101 -3.12 -5.72 16.43
N GLY A 102 -1.91 -6.06 15.97
CA GLY A 102 -1.54 -7.41 15.54
C GLY A 102 -1.00 -8.28 16.67
N GLY A 103 -0.98 -9.59 16.44
CA GLY A 103 -0.40 -10.60 17.34
C GLY A 103 1.14 -10.61 17.36
N GLY A 104 1.78 -9.63 16.74
CA GLY A 104 3.24 -9.48 16.64
C GLY A 104 3.89 -10.33 15.54
N ILE A 105 5.20 -10.14 15.37
CA ILE A 105 6.02 -10.83 14.35
C ILE A 105 6.00 -12.36 14.54
N GLY A 106 5.76 -12.85 15.77
CA GLY A 106 5.63 -14.29 16.04
C GLY A 106 4.50 -14.97 15.26
N LEU A 107 3.45 -14.22 14.87
CA LEU A 107 2.37 -14.73 14.04
C LEU A 107 2.84 -15.08 12.62
N LEU A 108 3.86 -14.37 12.11
CA LEU A 108 4.45 -14.63 10.80
C LEU A 108 5.19 -15.97 10.77
N SER A 109 5.84 -16.34 11.87
CA SER A 109 6.54 -17.62 12.00
C SER A 109 5.62 -18.76 12.44
N ALA A 110 4.49 -18.45 13.09
CA ALA A 110 3.52 -19.45 13.51
C ALA A 110 2.75 -20.06 12.33
N GLU A 111 2.49 -19.28 11.28
CA GLU A 111 1.75 -19.74 10.11
C GLU A 111 2.61 -19.71 8.84
N PRO A 112 2.95 -20.87 8.24
CA PRO A 112 3.91 -20.95 7.14
C PRO A 112 3.45 -20.20 5.88
N TRP A 113 2.15 -20.05 5.67
CA TRP A 113 1.62 -19.27 4.55
C TRP A 113 1.88 -17.76 4.71
N ARG A 114 1.85 -17.23 5.94
CA ARG A 114 2.19 -15.81 6.22
C ARG A 114 3.67 -15.56 5.95
N ALA A 115 4.54 -16.46 6.40
CA ALA A 115 5.97 -16.40 6.10
C ALA A 115 6.25 -16.46 4.59
N ALA A 116 5.56 -17.35 3.86
CA ALA A 116 5.71 -17.47 2.41
C ALA A 116 5.29 -16.18 1.68
N ILE A 117 4.17 -15.57 2.06
CA ILE A 117 3.73 -14.29 1.49
C ILE A 117 4.71 -13.17 1.83
N ALA A 118 5.15 -13.06 3.09
CA ALA A 118 6.14 -12.06 3.50
C ALA A 118 7.45 -12.18 2.70
N LEU A 119 7.93 -13.41 2.48
CA LEU A 119 9.10 -13.68 1.65
C LEU A 119 8.87 -13.29 0.19
N ALA A 120 7.74 -13.67 -0.40
CA ALA A 120 7.39 -13.31 -1.78
C ALA A 120 7.35 -11.78 -1.95
N MET A 121 6.78 -11.05 -0.98
CA MET A 121 6.74 -9.59 -0.98
C MET A 121 8.14 -8.98 -0.85
N ALA A 122 9.01 -9.54 0.00
CA ALA A 122 10.39 -9.07 0.15
C ALA A 122 11.18 -9.28 -1.15
N VAL A 123 11.05 -10.45 -1.79
CA VAL A 123 11.67 -10.74 -3.10
C VAL A 123 11.17 -9.78 -4.17
N PHE A 124 9.85 -9.55 -4.24
CA PHE A 124 9.27 -8.60 -5.19
C PHE A 124 9.75 -7.17 -4.96
N ALA A 125 9.79 -6.70 -3.70
CA ALA A 125 10.28 -5.39 -3.35
C ALA A 125 11.76 -5.20 -3.72
N LEU A 126 12.60 -6.22 -3.49
CA LEU A 126 14.02 -6.21 -3.89
C LEU A 126 14.18 -6.20 -5.41
N ALA A 127 13.39 -7.00 -6.14
CA ALA A 127 13.41 -7.02 -7.60
C ALA A 127 13.02 -5.65 -8.17
N MET A 128 11.96 -5.03 -7.64
CA MET A 128 11.54 -3.67 -7.99
C MET A 128 12.60 -2.63 -7.64
N LEU A 129 13.20 -2.71 -6.45
CA LEU A 129 14.28 -1.82 -6.04
C LEU A 129 15.44 -1.90 -7.02
N PHE A 130 15.90 -3.10 -7.38
CA PHE A 130 16.99 -3.28 -8.34
C PHE A 130 16.63 -2.75 -9.75
N ALA A 131 15.42 -3.03 -10.21
CA ALA A 131 14.94 -2.55 -11.51
C ALA A 131 14.87 -1.02 -11.58
N LEU A 132 14.38 -0.37 -10.52
CA LEU A 132 14.30 1.09 -10.44
C LEU A 132 15.67 1.71 -10.23
N TRP A 133 16.53 1.12 -9.39
CA TRP A 133 17.87 1.63 -9.09
C TRP A 133 18.73 1.80 -10.34
N ARG A 134 18.56 0.91 -11.34
CA ARG A 134 19.23 0.98 -12.64
C ARG A 134 18.67 2.08 -13.56
N ARG A 135 17.42 2.51 -13.35
CA ARG A 135 16.69 3.46 -14.21
C ARG A 135 16.65 4.87 -13.64
N VAL A 136 16.78 5.04 -12.32
CA VAL A 136 16.71 6.34 -11.65
C VAL A 136 18.10 6.95 -11.44
N GLY A 137 18.17 8.28 -11.57
CA GLY A 137 19.39 9.05 -11.30
C GLY A 137 19.83 8.95 -9.83
N PRO A 138 21.13 9.20 -9.53
CA PRO A 138 21.68 9.02 -8.18
C PRO A 138 20.92 9.74 -7.07
N ALA A 139 20.41 10.95 -7.33
CA ALA A 139 19.65 11.75 -6.38
C ALA A 139 18.33 11.11 -5.94
N LEU A 140 17.71 10.27 -6.77
CA LEU A 140 16.40 9.65 -6.51
C LEU A 140 16.51 8.25 -5.90
N ARG A 141 17.70 7.65 -5.88
CA ARG A 141 17.91 6.29 -5.36
C ARG A 141 17.55 6.18 -3.88
N LEU A 142 18.01 7.13 -3.07
CA LEU A 142 17.71 7.14 -1.63
C LEU A 142 16.21 7.33 -1.37
N PRO A 143 15.52 8.35 -1.92
CA PRO A 143 14.07 8.50 -1.78
C PRO A 143 13.29 7.24 -2.19
N VAL A 144 13.61 6.64 -3.33
CA VAL A 144 12.94 5.43 -3.84
C VAL A 144 13.14 4.25 -2.88
N SER A 145 14.35 4.08 -2.35
CA SER A 145 14.67 2.98 -1.42
C SER A 145 13.93 3.10 -0.11
N VAL A 146 13.90 4.31 0.46
CA VAL A 146 13.13 4.60 1.68
C VAL A 146 11.65 4.30 1.45
N TYR A 147 11.14 4.67 0.29
CA TYR A 147 9.74 4.42 -0.07
C TYR A 147 9.40 2.93 -0.19
N ILE A 148 10.21 2.19 -0.92
CA ILE A 148 10.03 0.73 -1.08
C ILE A 148 10.11 0.05 0.29
N ALA A 149 11.06 0.46 1.14
CA ALA A 149 11.18 -0.07 2.50
C ALA A 149 9.95 0.24 3.36
N ALA A 150 9.40 1.46 3.29
CA ALA A 150 8.20 1.84 4.04
C ALA A 150 6.97 1.04 3.60
N ILE A 151 6.76 0.86 2.29
CA ILE A 151 5.68 0.04 1.74
C ILE A 151 5.83 -1.42 2.17
N LEU A 152 7.04 -1.97 2.05
CA LEU A 152 7.32 -3.35 2.48
C LEU A 152 7.06 -3.53 3.98
N ALA A 153 7.52 -2.61 4.82
CA ALA A 153 7.32 -2.67 6.26
C ALA A 153 5.82 -2.57 6.63
N MET A 154 5.07 -1.68 6.00
CA MET A 154 3.63 -1.52 6.21
C MET A 154 2.87 -2.80 5.85
N THR A 155 3.18 -3.36 4.68
CA THR A 155 2.50 -4.55 4.17
C THR A 155 2.87 -5.82 4.95
N ILE A 156 4.13 -5.97 5.40
CA ILE A 156 4.52 -7.03 6.35
C ILE A 156 3.82 -6.85 7.70
N SER A 157 3.70 -5.62 8.20
CA SER A 157 3.01 -5.35 9.47
C SER A 157 1.53 -5.73 9.38
N ALA A 158 0.88 -5.52 8.23
CA ALA A 158 -0.50 -5.96 8.02
C ALA A 158 -0.68 -7.48 8.17
N LEU A 159 0.32 -8.29 7.78
CA LEU A 159 0.31 -9.74 7.97
C LEU A 159 0.42 -10.18 9.43
N THR A 160 0.64 -9.25 10.37
CA THR A 160 0.64 -9.55 11.81
C THR A 160 -0.74 -9.42 12.46
N LEU A 161 -1.74 -8.92 11.73
CA LEU A 161 -3.12 -8.84 12.21
C LEU A 161 -3.71 -10.24 12.38
N SER A 162 -4.35 -10.49 13.52
CA SER A 162 -5.18 -11.67 13.75
C SER A 162 -6.52 -11.49 13.02
N ASN A 163 -6.98 -12.54 12.32
CA ASN A 163 -8.29 -12.56 11.66
C ASN A 163 -9.42 -12.79 12.65
#